data_AF-A0A367ZYK1-F1
#
_entry.id   AF-A0A367ZYK1-F1
#
_cell.length_a   1.000
_cell.length_b   1.000
_cell.length_c   1.000
_cell.angle_alpha   90.00
_cell.angle_beta   90.00
_cell.angle_gamma   90.00
#
_symmetry.space_group_name_H-M   'P 1'
#
loop_
_entity.id
_entity.type
_entity.pdbx_description
1 polymer ?
#
loop_
_entity_poly.entity_id
_entity_poly.type
_entity_poly.pdbx_seq_one_letter_code
_entity_poly.pdbx_strand_id
1 'polypeptide(L)'
;MASKRTNHDPESMKARISAIRTVFSPALGVFTQAEFARSIGISPTTWGNYEKNGMRPQIDEALKLVERFGLTLDWIYLGDRRYLPLEIAERLDHCMIANVLEK
;
A
#
# COMPACT_ATOMS: atom_id res chain seq x y z
N MET A 1 -9.64 7.16 -25.46
CA MET A 1 -10.04 8.12 -24.41
C MET A 1 -9.16 7.87 -23.19
N ALA A 2 -8.09 8.65 -23.01
CA ALA A 2 -7.24 8.53 -21.84
C ALA A 2 -7.97 9.15 -20.64
N SER A 3 -8.68 8.32 -19.87
CA SER A 3 -9.21 8.73 -18.57
C SER A 3 -8.03 9.21 -17.73
N LYS A 4 -8.03 10.49 -17.33
CA LYS A 4 -7.03 11.05 -16.42
C LYS A 4 -6.99 10.15 -15.18
N ARG A 5 -5.90 9.41 -14.97
CA ARG A 5 -5.67 8.69 -13.71
C ARG A 5 -5.75 9.72 -12.59
N THR A 6 -6.78 9.63 -11.76
CA THR A 6 -6.93 10.51 -10.60
C THR A 6 -6.37 9.75 -9.41
N ASN A 7 -5.77 10.42 -8.42
CA ASN A 7 -5.14 9.74 -7.28
C ASN A 7 -6.07 8.77 -6.50
N HIS A 8 -7.39 8.89 -6.72
CA HIS A 8 -8.46 8.11 -6.12
C HIS A 8 -8.97 6.95 -6.96
N ASP A 9 -8.41 6.74 -8.16
CA ASP A 9 -8.81 5.63 -9.02
C ASP A 9 -8.47 4.27 -8.37
N PRO A 10 -9.24 3.21 -8.65
CA PRO A 10 -9.01 1.90 -8.02
C PRO A 10 -7.62 1.32 -8.30
N GLU A 11 -7.02 1.58 -9.45
CA GLU A 11 -5.67 1.08 -9.78
C GLU A 11 -4.60 1.79 -8.94
N SER A 12 -4.75 3.09 -8.71
CA SER A 12 -3.91 3.86 -7.80
C SER A 12 -3.97 3.32 -6.36
N MET A 13 -5.14 2.88 -5.89
CA MET A 13 -5.27 2.23 -4.58
C MET A 13 -4.55 0.87 -4.53
N LYS A 14 -4.78 0.00 -5.53
CA LYS A 14 -4.12 -1.32 -5.61
C LYS A 14 -2.60 -1.18 -5.59
N ALA A 15 -2.07 -0.23 -6.35
CA ALA A 15 -0.63 0.02 -6.44
C ALA A 15 -0.03 0.38 -5.07
N ARG A 16 -0.69 1.26 -4.31
CA ARG A 16 -0.22 1.67 -2.98
C ARG A 16 -0.28 0.53 -1.97
N ILE A 17 -1.37 -0.24 -1.93
CA ILE A 17 -1.50 -1.38 -1.02
C ILE A 17 -0.44 -2.46 -1.33
N SER A 18 -0.23 -2.76 -2.62
CA SER A 18 0.82 -3.69 -3.05
C SER A 18 2.21 -3.19 -2.67
N ALA A 19 2.48 -1.89 -2.84
CA ALA A 19 3.76 -1.29 -2.46
C ALA A 19 4.04 -1.42 -0.96
N ILE A 20 3.02 -1.21 -0.10
CA ILE A 20 3.15 -1.43 1.35
C ILE A 20 3.63 -2.85 1.63
N ARG A 21 2.95 -3.87 1.09
CA ARG A 21 3.36 -5.26 1.32
C ARG A 21 4.79 -5.50 0.83
N THR A 22 5.11 -5.13 -0.41
CA THR A 22 6.43 -5.38 -0.99
C THR A 22 7.56 -4.72 -0.19
N VAL A 23 7.35 -3.50 0.30
CA VAL A 23 8.36 -2.74 1.06
C VAL A 23 8.55 -3.28 2.47
N PHE A 24 7.48 -3.70 3.15
CA PHE A 24 7.53 -4.07 4.57
C PHE A 24 7.59 -5.58 4.84
N SER A 25 7.17 -6.43 3.90
CA SER A 25 7.25 -7.89 4.01
C SER A 25 8.64 -8.43 4.40
N PRO A 26 9.75 -8.00 3.76
CA PRO A 26 11.08 -8.51 4.09
C PRO A 26 11.51 -8.22 5.53
N ALA A 27 11.19 -7.02 6.04
CA ALA A 27 11.52 -6.62 7.41
C ALA A 27 10.72 -7.42 8.46
N LEU A 28 9.56 -7.96 8.08
CA LEU A 28 8.72 -8.79 8.93
C LEU A 28 9.00 -10.29 8.78
N GLY A 29 9.83 -10.70 7.82
CA GLY A 29 10.09 -12.12 7.50
C GLY A 29 8.84 -12.85 6.98
N VAL A 30 7.89 -12.14 6.36
CA VAL A 30 6.65 -12.69 5.80
C VAL A 30 6.65 -12.56 4.29
N PHE A 31 6.38 -13.66 3.58
CA PHE A 31 6.58 -13.72 2.14
C PHE A 31 5.28 -13.88 1.35
N THR A 32 4.18 -14.23 2.03
CA THR A 32 2.86 -14.35 1.40
C THR A 32 1.91 -13.21 1.79
N GLN A 33 0.93 -12.92 0.92
CA GLN A 33 -0.16 -11.98 1.23
C GLN A 33 -0.88 -12.34 2.54
N ALA A 34 -1.11 -13.64 2.77
CA ALA A 34 -1.84 -14.13 3.93
C ALA A 34 -1.04 -13.99 5.24
N GLU A 35 0.27 -14.18 5.21
CA GLU A 35 1.14 -13.92 6.36
C GLU A 35 1.24 -12.42 6.65
N PHE A 36 1.41 -11.60 5.61
CA PHE A 36 1.45 -10.16 5.76
C PHE A 36 0.16 -9.63 6.40
N ALA A 37 -1.00 -10.00 5.86
CA ALA A 37 -2.31 -9.61 6.40
C ALA A 37 -2.48 -10.02 7.88
N ARG A 38 -2.16 -11.27 8.22
CA ARG A 38 -2.22 -11.75 9.60
C ARG A 38 -1.27 -10.99 10.52
N SER A 39 -0.07 -10.66 10.03
CA SER A 39 0.93 -9.95 10.83
C SER A 39 0.45 -8.57 11.28
N ILE A 40 -0.39 -7.90 10.48
CA ILE A 40 -0.95 -6.57 10.76
C ILE A 40 -2.38 -6.62 11.32
N GLY A 41 -2.91 -7.82 11.64
CA GLY A 41 -4.25 -7.96 12.20
C GLY A 41 -5.38 -7.64 11.22
N ILE A 42 -5.19 -7.97 9.93
CA ILE A 42 -6.21 -7.89 8.87
C ILE A 42 -6.46 -9.30 8.33
N SER A 43 -7.71 -9.61 7.97
CA SER A 43 -8.01 -10.93 7.39
C SER A 43 -7.34 -11.08 6.01
N PRO A 44 -6.79 -12.26 5.65
CA PRO A 44 -6.22 -12.49 4.32
C PRO A 44 -7.18 -12.18 3.17
N THR A 45 -8.47 -12.47 3.35
CA THR A 45 -9.52 -12.18 2.36
C THR A 45 -9.71 -10.68 2.17
N THR A 46 -9.75 -9.93 3.28
CA THR A 46 -9.88 -8.47 3.27
C THR A 46 -8.69 -7.83 2.57
N TRP A 47 -7.47 -8.26 2.91
CA TRP A 47 -6.26 -7.78 2.24
C TRP A 47 -6.25 -8.10 0.74
N GLY A 48 -6.67 -9.31 0.36
CA GLY A 48 -6.81 -9.71 -1.03
C GLY A 48 -7.78 -8.83 -1.82
N ASN A 49 -8.87 -8.37 -1.20
CA ASN A 49 -9.80 -7.42 -1.83
C ASN A 49 -9.15 -6.05 -2.09
N TYR A 50 -8.24 -5.61 -1.21
CA TYR A 50 -7.50 -4.35 -1.40
C TYR A 50 -6.54 -4.44 -2.58
N GLU A 51 -5.77 -5.51 -2.69
CA GLU A 51 -4.82 -5.68 -3.80
C GLU A 51 -5.50 -5.99 -5.14
N LYS A 52 -6.61 -6.75 -5.16
CA LYS A 52 -7.24 -7.20 -6.41
C LYS A 52 -8.33 -6.27 -6.91
N ASN A 53 -9.18 -5.79 -6.00
CA ASN A 53 -10.39 -5.05 -6.36
C ASN A 53 -10.22 -3.53 -6.21
N GLY A 54 -9.11 -3.06 -5.63
CA GLY A 54 -8.88 -1.64 -5.40
C GLY A 54 -9.84 -1.07 -4.36
N MET A 55 -10.37 -1.94 -3.51
CA MET A 55 -11.22 -1.55 -2.40
C MET A 55 -10.38 -0.74 -1.42
N ARG A 56 -10.98 0.34 -0.91
CA ARG A 56 -10.29 1.23 0.03
C ARG A 56 -10.30 0.58 1.42
N PRO A 57 -9.14 0.53 2.11
CA PRO A 57 -9.11 0.11 3.51
C PRO A 57 -10.06 0.94 4.35
N GLN A 58 -10.69 0.31 5.34
CA GLN A 58 -11.42 1.05 6.36
C GLN A 58 -10.44 1.89 7.18
N ILE A 59 -10.94 2.95 7.80
CA ILE A 59 -10.07 3.88 8.54
C ILE A 59 -9.27 3.17 9.64
N ASP A 60 -9.91 2.25 10.38
CA ASP A 60 -9.25 1.48 11.45
C ASP A 60 -8.10 0.60 10.93
N GLU A 61 -8.23 0.08 9.70
CA GLU A 61 -7.18 -0.73 9.09
C GLU A 61 -6.05 0.12 8.54
N ALA A 62 -6.38 1.29 7.99
CA ALA A 62 -5.37 2.27 7.58
C ALA A 62 -4.58 2.76 8.79
N LEU A 63 -5.23 2.98 9.94
CA LEU A 63 -4.56 3.35 11.20
C LEU A 63 -3.59 2.27 11.68
N LYS A 64 -3.93 0.99 11.56
CA LYS A 64 -2.96 -0.11 11.86
C LYS A 64 -1.70 0.00 11.00
N LEU A 65 -1.82 0.37 9.73
CA LEU A 65 -0.67 0.55 8.83
C LEU A 65 0.16 1.78 9.22
N VAL A 66 -0.50 2.87 9.60
CA VAL A 66 0.15 4.09 10.11
C VAL A 66 0.95 3.78 11.37
N GLU A 67 0.32 3.16 12.37
CA GLU A 67 0.95 2.83 13.65
C GLU A 67 2.11 1.83 13.50
N ARG A 68 1.93 0.80 12.65
CA ARG A 68 2.92 -0.26 12.49
C ARG A 68 4.14 0.19 11.69
N PHE A 69 3.95 1.02 10.67
CA PHE A 69 4.97 1.28 9.66
C PHE A 69 5.37 2.75 9.53
N GLY A 70 4.73 3.67 10.25
CA GLY A 70 5.01 5.11 10.14
C GLY A 70 4.50 5.73 8.84
N LEU A 71 3.48 5.13 8.22
CA LEU A 71 2.81 5.67 7.04
C LEU A 71 1.89 6.84 7.41
N THR A 72 1.39 7.57 6.41
CA THR A 72 0.34 8.59 6.61
C THR A 72 -0.93 8.22 5.86
N LEU A 73 -2.07 8.65 6.40
CA LEU A 73 -3.36 8.46 5.73
C LEU A 73 -3.40 9.19 4.38
N ASP A 74 -2.81 10.39 4.31
CA ASP A 74 -2.66 11.16 3.07
C ASP A 74 -1.95 10.36 1.99
N TRP A 75 -0.90 9.62 2.35
CA TRP A 75 -0.22 8.77 1.39
C TRP A 75 -1.10 7.58 0.98
N ILE A 76 -1.72 6.88 1.94
CA ILE A 76 -2.56 5.70 1.66
C ILE A 76 -3.73 6.05 0.72
N TYR A 77 -4.41 7.18 0.97
CA TYR A 77 -5.64 7.54 0.24
C TYR A 77 -5.41 8.49 -0.93
N LEU A 78 -4.45 9.42 -0.84
CA LEU A 78 -4.21 10.48 -1.82
C LEU A 78 -2.90 10.30 -2.59
N GLY A 79 -2.01 9.41 -2.15
CA GLY A 79 -0.66 9.28 -2.68
C GLY A 79 0.27 10.46 -2.34
N ASP A 80 -0.11 11.30 -1.38
CA ASP A 80 0.68 12.45 -0.98
C ASP A 80 1.85 12.04 -0.08
N ARG A 81 3.07 12.43 -0.46
CA ARG A 81 4.32 12.03 0.19
C ARG A 81 4.86 13.07 1.16
N ARG A 82 4.29 14.28 1.18
CA ARG A 82 4.85 15.43 1.92
C ARG A 82 5.05 15.19 3.42
N TYR A 83 4.28 14.27 3.99
CA TYR A 83 4.30 13.95 5.42
C TYR A 83 4.86 12.57 5.75
N LEU A 84 5.38 11.84 4.75
CA LEU A 84 6.05 10.57 5.00
C LEU A 84 7.49 10.80 5.48
N PRO A 85 8.00 9.97 6.41
CA PRO A 85 9.43 9.91 6.69
C PRO A 85 10.22 9.63 5.41
N LEU A 86 11.33 10.35 5.21
CA LEU A 86 12.13 10.31 3.98
C LEU A 86 12.50 8.89 3.55
N GLU A 87 13.02 8.09 4.49
CA GLU A 87 13.41 6.69 4.25
C GLU A 87 12.24 5.85 3.70
N ILE A 88 11.04 6.04 4.25
CA ILE A 88 9.85 5.30 3.82
C ILE A 88 9.42 5.76 2.43
N ALA A 89 9.42 7.07 2.19
CA ALA A 89 9.09 7.64 0.89
C ALA A 89 10.00 7.11 -0.22
N GLU A 90 11.33 7.09 0.01
CA GLU A 90 12.32 6.57 -0.95
C GLU A 90 12.09 5.09 -1.26
N ARG A 91 11.85 4.26 -0.23
CA ARG A 91 11.58 2.82 -0.40
C ARG A 91 10.30 2.57 -1.21
N LEU A 92 9.25 3.34 -0.94
CA LEU A 92 7.97 3.22 -1.65
C LEU A 92 8.11 3.68 -3.11
N ASP A 93 8.91 4.70 -3.38
CA ASP A 93 9.19 5.20 -4.73
C ASP A 93 9.96 4.20 -5.57
N HIS A 94 11.03 3.62 -5.01
CA HIS A 94 11.79 2.57 -5.69
C HIS A 94 10.88 1.38 -6.07
N CYS A 95 9.98 0.99 -5.15
CA CYS A 95 9.03 -0.08 -5.42
C CYS A 95 8.00 0.29 -6.51
N MET A 96 7.48 1.52 -6.50
CA MET A 96 6.46 1.96 -7.46
C MET A 96 7.04 2.17 -8.87
N ILE A 97 8.29 2.61 -8.99
CA ILE A 97 8.96 2.78 -10.29
C ILE A 97 9.26 1.42 -10.93
N ALA A 98 9.75 0.45 -10.15
CA ALA A 98 10.02 -0.91 -10.65
C ALA A 98 8.78 -1.55 -11.29
N ASN A 99 7.60 -1.33 -10.69
CA ASN A 99 6.34 -1.91 -11.15
C ASN A 99 5.75 -1.25 -12.42
N VAL A 100 6.30 -0.09 -12.84
CA VAL A 100 5.92 0.59 -14.10
C VAL A 100 6.77 0.11 -15.29
N LEU A 101 7.97 -0.42 -15.03
CA LEU A 101 8.91 -0.85 -16.07
C LEU A 101 8.74 -2.33 -16.48
N GLU A 102 7.95 -3.10 -15.73
CA GLU A 102 7.67 -4.52 -16.01
C GLU A 102 6.33 -4.77 -16.75
N LYS A 103 5.68 -3.71 -17.25
CA LYS A 103 4.48 -3.80 -18.13
C LYS A 103 4.74 -3.17 -19.48
#